data_AF-A0A959HBR7-F1
#
_entry.id   AF-A0A959HBR7-F1
#
_cell.length_a   1.000
_cell.length_b   1.000
_cell.length_c   1.000
_cell.angle_alpha   90.00
_cell.angle_beta   90.00
_cell.angle_gamma   90.00
#
_symmetry.space_group_name_H-M   'P 1'
#
loop_
_entity.id
_entity.type
_entity.pdbx_description
1 polymer ?
#
loop_
_entity_poly.entity_id
_entity_poly.type
_entity_poly.pdbx_seq_one_letter_code
_entity_poly.pdbx_strand_id
1 'polypeptide(L)'
;MSFRGDDGLNNAVNVEWKGVDTYFMYRWYRNNGAFLEIGPKLTYVNEVQQSFGTDWSKVNDKYASRYTSAAFGVGGFVSTSNVLTIKTGIRAEYALTDMVSEQGKMEGYPSPYTAFDNYAETRPFRAGFYLEVTFGVGGLAKSMCGARGMIWGTGYN
;
A
#
# COMPACT_ATOMS: atom_id res chain seq x y z
N MET A 1 4.03 11.22 -4.39
CA MET A 1 2.87 11.53 -5.26
C MET A 1 3.11 12.88 -5.90
N SER A 2 2.82 13.06 -7.19
CA SER A 2 3.00 14.35 -7.88
C SER A 2 1.64 14.95 -8.26
N PHE A 3 1.40 16.20 -7.87
CA PHE A 3 0.27 17.00 -8.32
C PHE A 3 0.76 18.00 -9.36
N ARG A 4 -0.06 18.24 -10.39
CA ARG A 4 0.19 19.30 -11.38
C ARG A 4 -0.92 20.33 -11.20
N GLY A 5 -0.53 21.57 -10.90
CA GLY A 5 -1.46 22.70 -10.92
C GLY A 5 -1.80 23.10 -12.36
N ASP A 6 -2.95 23.75 -12.54
CA ASP A 6 -3.46 24.27 -13.83
C ASP A 6 -2.95 25.69 -14.15
N ASP A 7 -2.11 26.26 -13.29
CA ASP A 7 -1.46 27.52 -13.58
C ASP A 7 -0.29 27.24 -14.53
N GLY A 8 -0.14 28.03 -15.61
CA GLY A 8 0.87 27.89 -16.68
C GLY A 8 2.37 27.88 -16.28
N LEU A 9 2.68 27.57 -15.03
CA LEU A 9 3.97 27.20 -14.48
C LEU A 9 4.07 25.66 -14.46
N ASN A 10 5.05 25.10 -15.18
CA ASN A 10 5.36 23.66 -15.26
C ASN A 10 5.88 23.05 -13.93
N ASN A 11 5.51 23.61 -12.77
CA ASN A 11 6.05 23.21 -11.48
C ASN A 11 5.27 22.00 -10.95
N ALA A 12 5.94 20.85 -10.91
CA ALA A 12 5.40 19.66 -10.27
C ALA A 12 5.42 19.86 -8.75
N VAL A 13 4.24 19.72 -8.12
CA VAL A 13 4.13 19.63 -6.66
C VAL A 13 4.41 18.19 -6.27
N ASN A 14 5.52 17.93 -5.61
CA ASN A 14 5.86 16.57 -5.15
C ASN A 14 5.57 16.45 -3.66
N VAL A 15 4.82 15.41 -3.30
CA VAL A 15 4.51 15.09 -1.90
C VAL A 15 5.17 13.76 -1.57
N GLU A 16 6.04 13.79 -0.57
CA GLU A 16 6.70 12.63 0.02
C GLU A 16 6.23 12.47 1.46
N TRP A 17 5.90 11.24 1.84
CA TRP A 17 5.54 10.93 3.21
C TRP A 17 6.23 9.67 3.69
N LYS A 18 6.53 9.65 4.99
CA LYS A 18 6.99 8.47 5.71
C LYS A 18 5.91 8.05 6.69
N GLY A 19 5.63 6.77 6.71
CA GLY A 19 4.62 6.21 7.59
C GLY A 19 4.81 4.74 7.86
N VAL A 20 4.04 4.26 8.82
CA VAL A 20 3.94 2.84 9.17
C VAL A 20 2.58 2.34 8.71
N ASP A 21 2.59 1.29 7.91
CA ASP A 21 1.39 0.64 7.41
C ASP A 21 1.12 -0.65 8.19
N THR A 22 -0.07 -0.75 8.77
CA THR A 22 -0.57 -1.96 9.44
C THR A 22 -1.68 -2.56 8.59
N TYR A 23 -1.53 -3.83 8.21
CA TYR A 23 -2.47 -4.54 7.36
C TYR A 23 -3.21 -5.60 8.17
N PHE A 24 -4.54 -5.61 8.06
CA PHE A 24 -5.37 -6.70 8.55
C PHE A 24 -6.00 -7.41 7.36
N MET A 25 -5.38 -8.49 6.89
CA MET A 25 -5.75 -9.15 5.63
C MET A 25 -6.36 -10.52 5.88
N TYR A 26 -7.48 -10.78 5.22
CA TYR A 26 -7.98 -12.12 5.00
C TYR A 26 -7.41 -12.66 3.69
N ARG A 27 -6.88 -13.89 3.73
CA ARG A 27 -6.29 -14.56 2.56
C ARG A 27 -7.04 -15.85 2.27
N TRP A 28 -7.64 -15.92 1.09
CA TRP A 28 -8.31 -17.12 0.59
C TRP A 28 -7.39 -17.88 -0.37
N TYR A 29 -7.09 -19.14 -0.04
CA TYR A 29 -6.24 -20.01 -0.84
C TYR A 29 -7.07 -20.94 -1.73
N ARG A 30 -6.63 -21.11 -2.97
CA ARG A 30 -7.12 -22.15 -3.88
C ARG A 30 -6.14 -23.33 -3.92
N ASN A 31 -6.65 -24.50 -4.28
CA ASN A 31 -5.87 -25.74 -4.37
C ASN A 31 -4.73 -25.68 -5.40
N ASN A 32 -4.77 -24.74 -6.34
CA ASN A 32 -3.73 -24.51 -7.35
C ASN A 32 -2.58 -23.61 -6.85
N GLY A 33 -2.55 -23.25 -5.57
CA GLY A 33 -1.52 -22.38 -5.02
C GLY A 33 -1.72 -20.89 -5.30
N ALA A 34 -2.81 -20.50 -5.95
CA ALA A 34 -3.22 -19.12 -6.03
C ALA A 34 -3.92 -18.69 -4.74
N PHE A 35 -3.76 -17.41 -4.41
CA PHE A 35 -4.47 -16.82 -3.31
C PHE A 35 -4.98 -15.43 -3.67
N LEU A 36 -6.07 -15.06 -3.01
CA LEU A 36 -6.66 -13.73 -3.04
C LEU A 36 -6.58 -13.16 -1.63
N GLU A 37 -6.25 -11.88 -1.54
CA GLU A 37 -6.16 -11.12 -0.29
C GLU A 37 -7.10 -9.94 -0.33
N ILE A 38 -7.81 -9.71 0.77
CA ILE A 38 -8.61 -8.51 0.96
C ILE A 38 -8.58 -8.10 2.42
N GLY A 39 -8.55 -6.81 2.68
CA GLY A 39 -8.65 -6.31 4.04
C GLY A 39 -8.36 -4.82 4.18
N PRO A 40 -8.63 -4.24 5.35
CA PRO A 40 -8.26 -2.87 5.63
C PRO A 40 -6.76 -2.71 5.90
N LYS A 41 -6.26 -1.53 5.56
CA LYS A 41 -4.93 -1.02 5.89
C LYS A 41 -5.09 0.25 6.69
N LEU A 42 -4.39 0.34 7.81
CA LEU A 42 -4.25 1.56 8.61
C LEU A 42 -2.85 2.12 8.38
N THR A 43 -2.77 3.36 7.90
CA THR A 43 -1.49 4.05 7.70
C THR A 43 -1.35 5.15 8.74
N TYR A 44 -0.22 5.13 9.46
CA TYR A 44 0.20 6.18 10.38
C TYR A 44 1.27 7.02 9.69
N VAL A 45 1.01 8.31 9.49
CA VAL A 45 1.90 9.23 8.78
C VAL A 45 2.73 10.00 9.81
N ASN A 46 4.05 9.86 9.73
CA ASN A 46 5.00 10.46 10.69
C ASN A 46 5.63 11.75 10.17
N GLU A 47 5.96 11.80 8.88
CA GLU A 47 6.62 12.94 8.25
C GLU A 47 6.04 13.15 6.87
N VAL A 48 5.67 14.39 6.55
CA VAL A 48 5.23 14.79 5.21
C VAL A 48 6.02 16.01 4.76
N GLN A 49 6.63 15.86 3.60
CA GLN A 49 7.36 16.92 2.93
C GLN A 49 6.72 17.18 1.57
N GLN A 50 6.57 18.45 1.25
CA GLN A 50 6.04 18.89 -0.03
C GLN A 50 7.05 19.81 -0.69
N SER A 51 7.34 19.52 -1.96
CA SER A 51 8.17 20.33 -2.83
C SER A 51 7.34 21.06 -3.85
N PHE A 52 7.70 22.32 -4.07
CA PHE A 52 7.31 23.10 -5.24
C PHE A 52 8.58 23.38 -6.06
N GLY A 53 8.82 22.59 -7.11
CA GLY A 53 10.08 22.66 -7.85
C GLY A 53 11.26 22.08 -7.07
N THR A 54 12.20 22.93 -6.62
CA THR A 54 13.41 22.51 -5.87
C THR A 54 13.30 22.69 -4.36
N ASP A 55 12.31 23.44 -3.88
CA ASP A 55 12.21 23.83 -2.47
C ASP A 55 11.32 22.86 -1.70
N TRP A 56 11.91 22.14 -0.74
CA TRP A 56 11.22 21.20 0.13
C TRP A 56 10.81 21.86 1.44
N SER A 57 9.53 21.74 1.79
CA SER A 57 8.97 22.23 3.04
C SER A 57 8.32 21.11 3.84
N LYS A 58 8.46 21.15 5.17
CA LYS A 58 7.78 20.22 6.08
C LYS A 58 6.35 20.70 6.31
N VAL A 59 5.38 19.88 5.95
CA VAL A 59 3.94 20.23 5.95
C VAL A 59 3.12 19.20 6.73
N ASN A 60 3.70 18.61 7.77
CA ASN A 60 3.07 17.58 8.60
C ASN A 60 1.65 17.96 9.07
N ASP A 61 1.47 19.20 9.53
CA ASP A 61 0.18 19.67 10.08
C ASP A 61 -0.92 19.82 9.02
N LYS A 62 -0.57 19.74 7.73
CA LYS A 62 -1.50 19.87 6.61
C LYS A 62 -2.07 18.53 6.17
N TYR A 63 -1.40 17.43 6.52
CA TYR A 63 -1.82 16.08 6.18
C TYR A 63 -2.35 15.33 7.40
N ALA A 64 -3.26 14.38 7.17
CA ALA A 64 -3.83 13.57 8.22
C ALA A 64 -2.74 12.67 8.84
N SER A 65 -2.65 12.67 10.17
CA SER A 65 -1.72 11.80 10.92
C SER A 65 -2.02 10.31 10.76
N ARG A 66 -3.25 9.97 10.35
CA ARG A 66 -3.70 8.62 10.05
C ARG A 66 -4.72 8.63 8.93
N TYR A 67 -4.68 7.61 8.07
CA TYR A 67 -5.74 7.35 7.10
C TYR A 67 -5.93 5.85 6.90
N THR A 68 -7.16 5.46 6.53
CA THR A 68 -7.56 4.08 6.30
C THR A 68 -7.69 3.83 4.82
N SER A 69 -7.18 2.68 4.36
CA SER A 69 -7.28 2.22 2.97
C SER A 69 -7.89 0.83 2.91
N ALA A 70 -8.53 0.51 1.79
CA ALA A 70 -8.81 -0.86 1.41
C ALA A 70 -7.61 -1.40 0.64
N ALA A 71 -7.21 -2.63 0.94
CA ALA A 71 -6.21 -3.37 0.21
C ALA A 71 -6.83 -4.61 -0.44
N PHE A 72 -6.49 -4.83 -1.70
CA PHE A 72 -6.86 -6.00 -2.48
C PHE A 72 -5.60 -6.57 -3.13
N GLY A 73 -5.39 -7.86 -3.05
CA GLY A 73 -4.22 -8.51 -3.62
C GLY A 73 -4.54 -9.85 -4.25
N VAL A 74 -3.75 -10.22 -5.24
CA VAL A 74 -3.74 -11.56 -5.82
C VAL A 74 -2.29 -12.03 -5.92
N GLY A 75 -2.07 -13.30 -5.66
CA GLY A 75 -0.72 -13.86 -5.70
C GLY A 75 -0.72 -15.37 -5.75
N GLY A 76 0.49 -15.92 -5.66
CA GLY A 76 0.70 -17.35 -5.70
C GLY A 76 1.98 -17.82 -5.06
N PHE A 77 2.02 -19.12 -4.79
CA PHE A 77 3.25 -19.80 -4.43
C PHE A 77 4.13 -19.99 -5.66
N VAL A 78 5.38 -19.51 -5.56
CA VAL A 78 6.42 -19.67 -6.58
C VAL A 78 7.26 -20.90 -6.29
N SER A 79 7.59 -21.11 -5.01
CA SER A 79 8.35 -22.26 -4.56
C SER A 79 7.98 -22.57 -3.12
N THR A 80 7.81 -23.84 -2.80
CA THR A 80 7.64 -24.30 -1.42
C THR A 80 8.56 -25.48 -1.17
N SER A 81 9.18 -25.48 0.00
CA SER A 81 9.92 -26.57 0.62
C SER A 81 9.37 -26.75 2.05
N ASN A 82 9.86 -27.75 2.77
CA ASN A 82 9.43 -28.01 4.15
C ASN A 82 9.80 -26.87 5.11
N VAL A 83 10.87 -26.12 4.80
CA VAL A 83 11.41 -25.07 5.67
C VAL A 83 11.21 -23.68 5.08
N LEU A 84 11.12 -23.56 3.76
CA LEU A 84 11.08 -22.28 3.05
C LEU A 84 9.88 -22.21 2.12
N THR A 85 9.15 -21.10 2.13
CA THR A 85 8.07 -20.84 1.18
C THR A 85 8.22 -19.45 0.60
N ILE A 86 8.24 -19.37 -0.73
CA ILE A 86 8.31 -18.12 -1.50
C ILE A 86 6.96 -17.90 -2.16
N LYS A 87 6.34 -16.77 -1.84
CA LYS A 87 5.11 -16.27 -2.45
C LYS A 87 5.39 -14.96 -3.16
N THR A 88 4.65 -14.73 -4.23
CA THR A 88 4.67 -13.47 -4.95
C THR A 88 3.26 -12.99 -5.20
N GLY A 89 3.06 -11.68 -5.29
CA GLY A 89 1.75 -11.12 -5.56
C GLY A 89 1.77 -9.67 -5.98
N ILE A 90 0.62 -9.24 -6.47
CA ILE A 90 0.31 -7.84 -6.74
C ILE A 90 -0.71 -7.39 -5.71
N ARG A 91 -0.52 -6.19 -5.17
CA ARG A 91 -1.45 -5.56 -4.24
C ARG A 91 -1.83 -4.18 -4.75
N ALA A 92 -3.12 -3.93 -4.83
CA ALA A 92 -3.71 -2.63 -5.05
C ALA A 92 -4.29 -2.10 -3.73
N GLU A 93 -4.13 -0.81 -3.49
CA GLU A 93 -4.54 -0.12 -2.29
C GLU A 93 -5.25 1.16 -2.68
N TYR A 94 -6.40 1.41 -2.06
CA TYR A 94 -7.18 2.61 -2.28
C TYR A 94 -7.56 3.22 -0.94
N ALA A 95 -7.21 4.48 -0.72
CA ALA A 95 -7.59 5.20 0.48
C ALA A 95 -9.10 5.43 0.53
N LEU A 96 -9.72 5.00 1.64
CA LEU A 96 -11.15 5.20 1.91
C LEU A 96 -11.39 6.52 2.66
N THR A 97 -10.40 6.96 3.43
CA THR A 97 -10.42 8.25 4.12
C THR A 97 -9.49 9.22 3.43
N ASP A 98 -9.76 10.49 3.63
CA ASP A 98 -8.96 11.59 3.11
C ASP A 98 -7.54 11.61 3.72
N MET A 99 -6.56 11.95 2.89
CA MET A 99 -5.16 12.10 3.31
C MET A 99 -4.86 13.52 3.82
N VAL A 100 -5.70 14.51 3.52
CA VAL A 100 -5.50 15.90 3.95
C VAL A 100 -6.24 16.15 5.27
N SER A 101 -5.57 16.85 6.20
CA SER A 101 -6.17 17.24 7.49
C SER A 101 -7.20 18.36 7.31
N GLU A 102 -8.06 18.60 8.31
CA GLU A 102 -9.01 19.74 8.27
C GLU A 102 -8.31 21.09 8.09
N GLN A 103 -7.13 21.27 8.70
CA GLN A 103 -6.31 22.47 8.51
C GLN A 103 -5.79 22.58 7.07
N GLY A 104 -5.30 21.47 6.50
CA GLY A 104 -4.86 21.43 5.12
C GLY A 104 -5.98 21.73 4.12
N LYS A 105 -7.22 21.32 4.42
CA LYS A 105 -8.41 21.63 3.61
C LYS A 105 -8.70 23.13 3.54
N MET A 106 -8.62 23.82 4.69
CA MET A 106 -8.82 25.28 4.73
C MET A 106 -7.73 26.03 3.96
N GLU A 107 -6.53 25.48 3.90
CA GLU A 107 -5.37 26.07 3.23
C GLU A 107 -5.18 25.59 1.78
N GLY A 108 -6.11 24.81 1.22
CA GLY A 108 -6.10 24.39 -0.18
C GLY A 108 -5.12 23.26 -0.52
N TYR A 109 -4.61 22.52 0.46
CA TYR A 109 -3.79 21.33 0.21
C TYR A 109 -4.64 20.23 -0.47
N PRO A 110 -4.06 19.40 -1.36
CA PRO A 110 -2.63 19.18 -1.60
C PRO A 110 -1.97 20.14 -2.62
N SER A 111 -2.72 21.04 -3.27
CA SER A 111 -2.18 22.02 -4.22
C SER A 111 -2.58 23.44 -3.78
N PRO A 112 -1.92 24.00 -2.74
CA PRO A 112 -2.28 25.31 -2.17
C PRO A 112 -2.09 26.49 -3.14
N TYR A 113 -1.43 26.24 -4.28
CA TYR A 113 -1.12 27.26 -5.29
C TYR A 113 -2.25 27.45 -6.31
N THR A 114 -3.12 26.45 -6.46
CA THR A 114 -4.33 26.55 -7.29
C THR A 114 -5.53 26.69 -6.37
N ALA A 115 -6.22 27.83 -6.43
CA ALA A 115 -7.45 28.02 -5.68
C ALA A 115 -8.53 27.06 -6.23
N PHE A 116 -8.96 26.10 -5.41
CA PHE A 116 -10.12 25.26 -5.73
C PHE A 116 -11.37 25.89 -5.13
N ASP A 117 -12.39 26.13 -5.96
CA ASP A 117 -13.69 26.64 -5.48
C ASP A 117 -14.39 25.67 -4.51
N ASN A 118 -14.12 24.36 -4.65
CA ASN A 118 -14.63 23.32 -3.77
C ASN A 118 -13.54 22.28 -3.49
N TYR A 119 -13.37 21.93 -2.22
CA TYR A 119 -12.44 20.88 -1.81
C TYR A 119 -12.91 19.49 -2.29
N ALA A 120 -12.03 18.76 -2.98
CA ALA A 120 -12.23 17.35 -3.32
C ALA A 120 -11.27 16.47 -2.50
N GLU A 121 -11.79 15.36 -1.97
CA GLU A 121 -11.01 14.46 -1.12
C GLU A 121 -9.79 13.87 -1.84
N THR A 122 -8.65 13.85 -1.15
CA THR A 122 -7.42 13.29 -1.70
C THR A 122 -7.29 11.83 -1.29
N ARG A 123 -7.68 10.93 -2.20
CA ARG A 123 -7.65 9.48 -1.98
C ARG A 123 -6.52 8.82 -2.78
N PRO A 124 -5.34 8.57 -2.20
CA PRO A 124 -4.26 7.93 -2.92
C PRO A 124 -4.62 6.50 -3.34
N PHE A 125 -4.25 6.18 -4.59
CA PHE A 125 -4.23 4.82 -5.12
C PHE A 125 -2.79 4.36 -5.29
N ARG A 126 -2.49 3.13 -4.85
CA ARG A 126 -1.17 2.51 -4.98
C ARG A 126 -1.33 1.09 -5.50
N ALA A 127 -0.51 0.71 -6.47
CA ALA A 127 -0.33 -0.68 -6.87
C ALA A 127 1.14 -1.06 -6.70
N GLY A 128 1.40 -2.26 -6.17
CA GLY A 128 2.75 -2.74 -5.91
C GLY A 128 2.87 -4.24 -6.10
N PHE A 129 4.06 -4.66 -6.51
CA PHE A 129 4.48 -6.05 -6.50
C PHE A 129 5.19 -6.35 -5.19
N TYR A 130 4.96 -7.53 -4.62
CA TYR A 130 5.66 -7.95 -3.40
C TYR A 130 6.14 -9.40 -3.51
N LEU A 131 7.24 -9.66 -2.80
CA LEU A 131 7.82 -10.98 -2.62
C LEU A 131 7.82 -11.29 -1.12
N GLU A 132 7.21 -12.41 -0.73
CA GLU A 132 7.08 -12.84 0.64
C GLU A 132 7.87 -14.14 0.84
N VAL A 133 8.90 -14.09 1.69
CA VAL A 133 9.69 -15.25 2.10
C VAL A 133 9.28 -15.65 3.50
N THR A 134 8.73 -16.86 3.63
CA THR A 134 8.38 -17.45 4.92
C THR A 134 9.35 -18.58 5.23
N PHE A 135 10.02 -18.51 6.38
CA PHE A 135 10.87 -19.58 6.90
C PHE A 135 10.24 -20.20 8.15
N GLY A 136 10.21 -21.53 8.24
CA GLY A 136 9.74 -22.25 9.43
C GLY A 136 10.88 -22.45 10.41
N VAL A 137 10.79 -21.86 11.61
CA VAL A 137 11.75 -22.10 12.70
C VAL A 137 11.18 -23.18 13.62
N GLY A 138 11.55 -24.44 13.35
CA GLY A 138 11.17 -25.60 14.16
C GLY A 138 9.80 -26.19 13.81
N GLY A 139 9.75 -27.51 13.63
CA GLY A 139 8.51 -28.26 13.36
C GLY A 139 8.30 -29.37 14.38
N LEU A 140 7.22 -29.30 15.15
CA LEU A 140 6.63 -30.48 15.77
C LEU A 140 5.89 -31.25 14.66
N ALA A 141 6.14 -32.56 14.58
CA ALA A 141 5.77 -33.46 13.48
C ALA A 141 4.49 -33.07 12.71
N LYS A 142 4.62 -32.95 11.39
CA LYS A 142 3.51 -32.62 10.48
C LYS A 142 3.07 -33.87 9.73
N SER A 143 1.90 -34.41 10.06
CA SER A 143 1.26 -35.47 9.26
C SER A 143 0.84 -34.91 7.91
N MET A 144 1.47 -35.38 6.83
CA MET A 144 1.14 -35.02 5.45
C MET A 144 -0.21 -35.64 5.05
N CYS A 145 -1.22 -34.79 4.87
CA CYS A 145 -2.37 -35.11 4.04
C CYS A 145 -2.87 -33.79 3.42
N GLY A 146 -2.36 -33.47 2.22
CA GLY A 146 -2.71 -32.26 1.48
C GLY A 146 -1.49 -31.58 0.86
N ALA A 147 -1.10 -32.02 -0.35
CA ALA A 147 -0.07 -31.37 -1.14
C ALA A 147 -0.43 -29.88 -1.35
N ARG A 148 0.54 -28.98 -1.12
CA ARG A 148 0.37 -27.55 -1.45
C ARG A 148 0.57 -27.39 -2.95
N GLY A 149 -0.50 -27.08 -3.69
CA GLY A 149 -0.39 -26.71 -5.09
C GLY A 149 0.48 -25.47 -5.27
N MET A 150 1.29 -25.45 -6.32
CA MET A 150 2.08 -24.28 -6.73
C MET A 150 1.50 -23.72 -8.04
N ILE A 151 1.57 -22.40 -8.24
CA ILE A 151 1.22 -21.81 -9.54
C ILE A 151 2.31 -22.16 -10.58
N TRP A 152 3.56 -22.28 -10.13
CA TRP A 152 4.71 -22.65 -10.94
C TRP A 152 5.48 -23.78 -10.27
N GLY A 153 5.61 -24.94 -10.93
CA GLY A 153 6.36 -26.10 -10.43
C GLY A 153 5.50 -27.28 -9.96
N THR A 154 6.13 -28.45 -9.82
CA THR A 154 5.49 -29.68 -9.31
C THR A 154 5.39 -29.60 -7.80
N GLY A 155 4.17 -29.69 -7.26
CA GLY A 155 3.92 -29.72 -5.82
C GLY A 155 4.77 -30.78 -5.12
N TYR A 156 5.27 -30.47 -3.92
CA TYR A 156 5.87 -31.48 -3.07
C TYR A 156 4.77 -32.38 -2.49
N ASN A 157 4.89 -33.68 -2.77
CA ASN A 157 4.20 -34.74 -2.03
C ASN A 157 4.93 -34.99 -0.71
#